data_AF-A0A265UX82-F1
#
_entry.id   AF-A0A265UX82-F1
#
_cell.length_a   1.000
_cell.length_b   1.000
_cell.length_c   1.000
_cell.angle_alpha   90.00
_cell.angle_beta   90.00
_cell.angle_gamma   90.00
#
_symmetry.space_group_name_H-M   'P 1'
#
loop_
_entity.id
_entity.type
_entity.pdbx_description
1 polymer ?
#
loop_
_entity_poly.entity_id
_entity_poly.type
_entity_poly.pdbx_seq_one_letter_code
_entity_poly.pdbx_strand_id
1 'polypeptide(L)'
;MKTLKFLPLLGCILLFGCNDFWECLIDRRPELENKTFPIGSTETYYYVDVSAEIKNEPRDNDYDYFFEFAEPLPEGLDFFVNYRTISIEGTPEVTGTYQIVLNLFVDGPFRDGFGEEDSELCEYNTSKTYTLIIE
;
A
#
# COMPACT_ATOMS: atom_id res chain seq x y z
N MET A 1 -3.23 41.34 53.79
CA MET A 1 -3.02 39.90 53.55
C MET A 1 -2.96 39.69 52.04
N LYS A 2 -1.83 39.19 51.51
CA LYS A 2 -1.63 38.93 50.07
C LYS A 2 -2.29 37.61 49.72
N THR A 3 -3.27 37.62 48.83
CA THR A 3 -3.79 36.38 48.23
C THR A 3 -3.11 36.17 46.89
N LEU A 4 -2.12 35.29 46.90
CA LEU A 4 -1.64 34.56 45.73
C LEU A 4 -2.77 33.59 45.34
N LYS A 5 -3.31 33.67 44.12
CA LYS A 5 -4.13 32.58 43.57
C LYS A 5 -3.67 32.26 42.15
N PHE A 6 -3.35 30.98 42.01
CA PHE A 6 -2.74 30.33 40.87
C PHE A 6 -3.60 30.40 39.62
N LEU A 7 -2.88 30.57 38.50
CA LEU A 7 -3.18 30.35 37.10
C LEU A 7 -4.27 29.27 36.83
N PRO A 8 -5.29 29.52 35.99
CA PRO A 8 -5.95 28.46 35.27
C PRO A 8 -5.21 28.26 33.93
N LEU A 9 -4.18 27.42 33.93
CA LEU A 9 -3.67 26.77 32.72
C LEU A 9 -4.56 25.54 32.41
N LEU A 10 -5.86 25.78 32.23
CA LEU A 10 -6.83 24.72 32.02
C LEU A 10 -7.86 25.17 30.98
N GLY A 11 -7.40 25.34 29.75
CA GLY A 11 -8.24 25.83 28.66
C GLY A 11 -7.70 25.51 27.27
N CYS A 12 -6.99 24.39 27.09
CA CYS A 12 -6.48 23.98 25.78
C CYS A 12 -6.68 22.48 25.45
N ILE A 13 -7.55 21.75 26.17
CA ILE A 13 -7.79 20.32 25.89
C ILE A 13 -9.07 20.10 25.04
N LEU A 14 -9.81 21.17 24.68
CA LEU A 14 -11.09 21.05 23.98
C LEU A 14 -11.02 21.13 22.44
N LEU A 15 -9.84 21.00 21.83
CA LEU A 15 -9.70 21.03 20.36
C LEU A 15 -9.19 19.73 19.72
N PHE A 16 -9.02 18.65 20.49
CA PHE A 16 -8.78 17.34 19.89
C PHE A 16 -10.14 16.70 19.61
N GLY A 17 -10.69 16.97 18.41
CA GLY A 17 -11.73 16.14 17.84
C GLY A 17 -11.25 14.67 17.83
N CYS A 18 -12.08 13.78 18.38
CA CYS A 18 -11.86 12.34 18.34
C CYS A 18 -12.01 11.84 16.89
N ASN A 19 -11.02 11.15 16.30
CA ASN A 19 -10.84 9.69 16.44
C ASN A 19 -9.60 9.16 15.67
N ASP A 20 -9.16 9.83 14.60
CA ASP A 20 -8.15 9.30 13.65
C ASP A 20 -6.73 9.12 14.23
N PHE A 21 -6.33 9.97 15.18
CA PHE A 21 -4.94 10.01 15.66
C PHE A 21 -4.53 8.74 16.43
N TRP A 22 -5.44 8.14 17.20
CA TRP A 22 -5.12 6.95 18.00
C TRP A 22 -5.27 5.66 17.20
N GLU A 23 -6.18 5.63 16.21
CA GLU A 23 -6.36 4.46 15.34
C GLU A 23 -5.15 4.28 14.42
N CYS A 24 -4.51 5.37 13.99
CA CYS A 24 -3.25 5.32 13.23
C CYS A 24 -1.98 5.18 14.06
N LEU A 25 -2.09 4.97 15.38
CA LEU A 25 -0.94 4.54 16.17
C LEU A 25 -0.52 3.10 15.79
N ILE A 26 -1.49 2.27 15.42
CA ILE A 26 -1.25 0.94 14.88
C ILE A 26 -1.20 1.11 13.36
N ASP A 27 -0.01 0.97 12.80
CA ASP A 27 0.28 1.26 11.41
C ASP A 27 -0.46 0.30 10.45
N ARG A 28 -1.74 0.60 10.15
CA ARG A 28 -2.65 -0.15 9.27
C ARG A 28 -2.76 0.53 7.93
N ARG A 29 -1.78 0.24 7.07
CA ARG A 29 -1.71 0.76 5.70
C ARG A 29 -1.36 -0.35 4.72
N PRO A 30 -1.79 -0.26 3.45
CA PRO A 30 -1.30 -1.10 2.38
C PRO A 30 0.22 -0.99 2.25
N GLU A 31 0.85 -2.12 2.00
CA GLU A 31 2.28 -2.23 1.72
C GLU A 31 2.51 -3.15 0.53
N LEU A 32 3.42 -2.73 -0.35
CA LEU A 32 3.98 -3.56 -1.40
C LEU A 32 5.34 -4.08 -0.91
N GLU A 33 5.64 -5.36 -1.13
CA GLU A 33 6.86 -5.98 -0.63
C GLU A 33 8.15 -5.26 -1.11
N ASN A 34 9.20 -5.25 -0.29
CA ASN A 34 10.51 -4.77 -0.72
C ASN A 34 11.19 -5.87 -1.55
N LYS A 35 11.40 -5.60 -2.83
CA LYS A 35 11.98 -6.58 -3.76
C LYS A 35 12.97 -5.96 -4.72
N THR A 36 14.02 -6.70 -5.02
CA THR A 36 14.90 -6.45 -6.17
C THR A 36 14.44 -7.34 -7.31
N PHE A 37 14.10 -6.74 -8.45
CA PHE A 37 13.69 -7.50 -9.62
C PHE A 37 14.89 -8.24 -10.22
N PRO A 38 14.71 -9.48 -10.70
CA PRO A 38 15.75 -10.15 -11.46
C PRO A 38 16.06 -9.35 -12.73
N ILE A 39 17.28 -9.51 -13.25
CA ILE A 39 17.63 -8.96 -14.57
C ILE A 39 16.94 -9.85 -15.61
N GLY A 40 16.16 -9.23 -16.50
CA GLY A 40 15.54 -9.90 -17.64
C GLY A 40 16.41 -9.81 -18.89
N SER A 41 16.03 -10.55 -19.93
CA SER A 41 16.64 -10.41 -21.25
C SER A 41 15.61 -10.43 -22.37
N THR A 42 15.99 -9.90 -23.53
CA THR A 42 15.12 -9.94 -24.72
C THR A 42 14.98 -11.34 -25.34
N GLU A 43 15.75 -12.31 -24.85
CA GLU A 43 15.80 -13.68 -25.38
C GLU A 43 15.06 -14.70 -24.50
N THR A 44 14.66 -14.32 -23.29
CA THR A 44 14.10 -15.24 -22.30
C THR A 44 12.81 -14.72 -21.70
N TYR A 45 11.95 -15.67 -21.30
CA TYR A 45 10.73 -15.34 -20.59
C TYR A 45 11.06 -14.80 -19.19
N TYR A 46 10.70 -13.56 -18.95
CA TYR A 46 10.79 -12.87 -17.68
C TYR A 46 9.58 -13.18 -16.81
N TYR A 47 9.80 -13.33 -15.50
CA TYR A 47 8.76 -13.49 -14.51
C TYR A 47 9.22 -12.92 -13.17
N VAL A 48 8.39 -12.09 -12.55
CA VAL A 48 8.53 -11.69 -11.16
C VAL A 48 7.14 -11.46 -10.57
N ASP A 49 6.96 -11.85 -9.32
CA ASP A 49 5.78 -11.52 -8.53
C ASP A 49 6.05 -10.36 -7.58
N VAL A 50 5.01 -9.62 -7.21
CA VAL A 50 5.03 -8.63 -6.14
C VAL A 50 3.84 -8.89 -5.25
N SER A 51 4.12 -9.17 -3.97
CA SER A 51 3.08 -9.37 -2.96
C SER A 51 2.66 -8.05 -2.31
N ALA A 52 1.37 -7.96 -2.00
CA ALA A 52 0.75 -6.90 -1.22
C ALA A 52 0.18 -7.45 0.10
N GLU A 53 0.14 -6.59 1.12
CA GLU A 53 -0.54 -6.84 2.39
C GLU A 53 -1.03 -5.51 2.99
N ILE A 54 -1.95 -5.56 3.95
CA ILE A 54 -2.20 -4.43 4.86
C ILE A 54 -1.45 -4.73 6.15
N LYS A 55 -0.50 -3.85 6.47
CA LYS A 55 0.35 -4.01 7.64
C LYS A 55 -0.49 -4.03 8.91
N ASN A 56 -0.14 -4.90 9.86
CA ASN A 56 -0.83 -5.05 11.14
C ASN A 56 -2.35 -5.32 11.02
N GLU A 57 -2.82 -5.90 9.91
CA GLU A 57 -4.22 -6.28 9.73
C GLU A 57 -4.38 -7.82 9.80
N PRO A 58 -4.85 -8.38 10.93
CA PRO A 58 -5.02 -9.83 11.06
C PRO A 58 -6.07 -10.41 10.09
N ARG A 59 -6.97 -9.56 9.58
CA ARG A 59 -8.09 -9.95 8.70
C ARG A 59 -7.92 -9.33 7.32
N ASP A 60 -6.68 -9.32 6.84
CA ASP A 60 -6.28 -8.83 5.52
C ASP A 60 -7.11 -9.47 4.39
N ASN A 61 -7.60 -10.70 4.65
CA ASN A 61 -8.46 -11.48 3.74
C ASN A 61 -9.83 -10.85 3.45
N ASP A 62 -10.24 -9.88 4.25
CA ASP A 62 -11.53 -9.23 4.10
C ASP A 62 -11.48 -8.03 3.14
N TYR A 63 -10.31 -7.72 2.56
CA TYR A 63 -10.10 -6.61 1.63
C TYR A 63 -9.89 -7.08 0.18
N ASP A 64 -10.32 -6.24 -0.75
CA ASP A 64 -10.01 -6.35 -2.18
C ASP A 64 -8.79 -5.50 -2.52
N TYR A 65 -7.98 -5.98 -3.47
CA TYR A 65 -6.70 -5.36 -3.88
C TYR A 65 -6.75 -5.02 -5.36
N PHE A 66 -6.40 -3.78 -5.67
CA PHE A 66 -6.36 -3.26 -7.02
C PHE A 66 -4.96 -2.74 -7.31
N PHE A 67 -4.38 -3.19 -8.42
CA PHE A 67 -3.04 -2.82 -8.85
C PHE A 67 -3.12 -1.98 -10.12
N GLU A 68 -2.31 -0.93 -10.18
CA GLU A 68 -2.21 -0.06 -11.35
C GLU A 68 -0.76 0.38 -11.54
N PHE A 69 -0.24 0.27 -12.77
CA PHE A 69 1.04 0.86 -13.12
C PHE A 69 0.85 2.33 -13.50
N ALA A 70 1.70 3.22 -12.97
CA ALA A 70 1.63 4.64 -13.32
C ALA A 70 1.98 4.91 -14.79
N GLU A 71 2.79 4.03 -15.39
CA GLU A 71 3.20 4.07 -16.79
C GLU A 71 3.07 2.67 -17.40
N PRO A 72 2.90 2.54 -18.72
CA PRO A 72 2.91 1.23 -19.38
C PRO A 72 4.17 0.43 -19.09
N LEU A 73 4.02 -0.90 -18.98
CA LEU A 73 5.16 -1.82 -18.90
C LEU A 73 5.97 -1.79 -20.21
N PRO A 74 7.28 -2.15 -20.17
CA PRO A 74 8.08 -2.31 -21.39
C PRO A 74 7.43 -3.27 -22.39
N GLU A 75 7.63 -3.02 -23.68
CA GLU A 75 7.08 -3.86 -24.76
C GLU A 75 7.47 -5.33 -24.56
N GLY A 76 6.50 -6.24 -24.77
CA GLY A 76 6.65 -7.68 -24.57
C GLY A 76 6.40 -8.18 -23.13
N LEU A 77 6.20 -7.27 -22.17
CA LEU A 77 5.77 -7.59 -20.81
C LEU A 77 4.29 -7.27 -20.59
N ASP A 78 3.64 -8.10 -19.77
CA ASP A 78 2.27 -7.91 -19.31
C ASP A 78 2.19 -8.22 -17.80
N PHE A 79 1.00 -8.10 -17.21
CA PHE A 79 0.79 -8.41 -15.81
C PHE A 79 -0.47 -9.25 -15.55
N PHE A 80 -0.42 -10.04 -14.48
CA PHE A 80 -1.56 -10.82 -14.02
C PHE A 80 -1.75 -10.64 -12.52
N VAL A 81 -2.98 -10.32 -12.13
CA VAL A 81 -3.35 -10.16 -10.71
C VAL A 81 -3.98 -11.46 -10.23
N ASN A 82 -3.42 -12.00 -9.15
CA ASN A 82 -3.97 -13.10 -8.38
C ASN A 82 -4.14 -12.66 -6.92
N TYR A 83 -5.34 -12.18 -6.61
CA TYR A 83 -5.69 -11.66 -5.29
C TYR A 83 -4.71 -10.59 -4.80
N ARG A 84 -3.76 -10.94 -3.92
CA ARG A 84 -2.75 -10.01 -3.36
C ARG A 84 -1.41 -10.02 -4.08
N THR A 85 -1.29 -10.78 -5.15
CA THR A 85 -0.04 -10.89 -5.88
C THR A 85 -0.26 -10.41 -7.30
N ILE A 86 0.60 -9.51 -7.76
CA ILE A 86 0.69 -9.17 -9.18
C ILE A 86 1.96 -9.78 -9.75
N SER A 87 1.86 -10.54 -10.84
CA SER A 87 3.03 -10.94 -11.63
C SER A 87 3.26 -9.95 -12.77
N ILE A 88 4.53 -9.68 -13.06
CA ILE A 88 4.98 -9.05 -14.29
C ILE A 88 5.73 -10.13 -15.06
N GLU A 89 5.23 -10.45 -16.26
CA GLU A 89 5.72 -11.60 -17.01
C GLU A 89 5.61 -11.40 -18.52
N GLY A 90 6.45 -12.09 -19.28
CA GLY A 90 6.50 -11.94 -20.74
C GLY A 90 7.91 -12.08 -21.30
N THR A 91 8.10 -11.77 -22.58
CA THR A 91 9.44 -11.72 -23.21
C THR A 91 9.69 -10.29 -23.67
N PRO A 92 10.52 -9.51 -22.94
CA PRO A 92 10.80 -8.11 -23.29
C PRO A 92 11.30 -7.95 -24.73
N GLU A 93 10.88 -6.89 -25.41
CA GLU A 93 11.31 -6.60 -26.79
C GLU A 93 12.45 -5.56 -26.85
N VAL A 94 12.64 -4.79 -25.78
CA VAL A 94 13.59 -3.67 -25.75
C VAL A 94 14.46 -3.74 -24.49
N THR A 95 15.78 -3.63 -24.69
CA THR A 95 16.76 -3.51 -23.61
C THR A 95 16.69 -2.14 -22.95
N GLY A 96 16.89 -2.07 -21.64
CA GLY A 96 16.89 -0.80 -20.93
C GLY A 96 16.80 -0.93 -19.42
N THR A 97 16.83 0.22 -18.75
CA THR A 97 16.54 0.33 -17.32
C THR A 97 15.26 1.13 -17.16
N TYR A 98 14.25 0.49 -16.57
CA TYR A 98 12.90 1.02 -16.40
C TYR A 98 12.61 1.25 -14.93
N GLN A 99 11.96 2.37 -14.63
CA GLN A 99 11.40 2.64 -13.31
C GLN A 99 9.92 2.28 -13.33
N ILE A 100 9.60 1.13 -12.73
CA ILE A 100 8.24 0.60 -12.67
C ILE A 100 7.58 1.14 -11.40
N VAL A 101 6.63 2.06 -11.56
CA VAL A 101 5.84 2.60 -10.45
C VAL A 101 4.55 1.82 -10.35
N LEU A 102 4.43 1.00 -9.30
CA LEU A 102 3.25 0.21 -8.99
C LEU A 102 2.45 0.89 -7.89
N ASN A 103 1.21 1.24 -8.20
CA ASN A 103 0.21 1.73 -7.26
C ASN A 103 -0.64 0.57 -6.78
N LEU A 104 -0.91 0.56 -5.48
CA LEU A 104 -1.80 -0.38 -4.83
C LEU A 104 -2.94 0.40 -4.18
N PHE A 105 -4.17 -0.03 -4.43
CA PHE A 105 -5.37 0.46 -3.77
C PHE A 105 -6.07 -0.72 -3.09
N VAL A 106 -6.67 -0.48 -1.93
CA VAL A 106 -7.47 -1.47 -1.22
C VAL A 106 -8.88 -0.93 -0.96
N ASP A 107 -9.86 -1.83 -0.98
CA ASP A 107 -11.25 -1.54 -0.64
C ASP A 107 -11.79 -2.60 0.34
N GLY A 108 -12.77 -2.21 1.16
CA GLY A 108 -13.33 -3.04 2.23
C GLY A 108 -13.11 -2.47 3.65
N PRO A 109 -13.26 -3.31 4.71
CA PRO A 109 -13.44 -4.76 4.65
C PRO A 109 -14.86 -5.18 4.24
N PHE A 110 -15.00 -6.24 3.44
CA PHE A 110 -16.27 -6.82 3.03
C PHE A 110 -16.66 -8.00 3.92
N ARG A 111 -17.72 -7.85 4.73
CA ARG A 111 -18.11 -8.84 5.75
C ARG A 111 -19.60 -9.13 5.71
N ASP A 112 -19.95 -10.41 5.84
CA ASP A 112 -21.33 -10.88 5.94
C ASP A 112 -21.84 -10.76 7.39
N GLY A 113 -22.60 -9.69 7.69
CA GLY A 113 -23.36 -9.59 8.93
C GLY A 113 -23.27 -8.24 9.63
N PHE A 114 -24.33 -7.45 9.47
CA PHE A 114 -24.78 -6.36 10.35
C PHE A 114 -23.73 -5.68 11.25
N GLY A 115 -23.18 -4.58 10.75
CA GLY A 115 -22.86 -3.39 11.53
C GLY A 115 -21.94 -3.59 12.74
N GLU A 116 -20.68 -3.90 12.50
CA GLU A 116 -19.63 -3.75 13.51
C GLU A 116 -18.43 -3.02 12.91
N GLU A 117 -18.31 -1.76 13.34
CA GLU A 117 -17.14 -0.87 13.35
C GLU A 117 -16.16 -1.10 12.20
N ASP A 118 -16.32 -0.27 11.17
CA ASP A 118 -15.39 -0.14 10.06
C ASP A 118 -13.97 -0.16 10.61
N SER A 119 -13.24 -1.20 10.22
CA SER A 119 -11.81 -1.28 10.45
C SER A 119 -11.18 -0.22 9.56
N GLU A 120 -11.18 1.02 10.04
CA GLU A 120 -10.62 2.14 9.29
C GLU A 120 -9.11 1.91 9.14
N LEU A 121 -8.68 1.89 7.89
CA LEU A 121 -7.27 1.95 7.53
C LEU A 121 -6.81 3.40 7.63
N CYS A 122 -5.53 3.59 7.91
CA CYS A 122 -4.91 4.92 7.90
C CYS A 122 -4.81 5.51 6.50
N GLU A 123 -4.56 4.63 5.54
CA GLU A 123 -4.45 4.94 4.13
C GLU A 123 -5.05 3.75 3.36
N TYR A 124 -5.71 4.02 2.25
CA TYR A 124 -6.29 2.99 1.37
C TYR A 124 -5.47 2.78 0.10
N ASN A 125 -4.29 3.41 0.03
CA ASN A 125 -3.39 3.24 -1.09
C ASN A 125 -1.93 3.37 -0.66
N THR A 126 -1.06 2.86 -1.51
CA THR A 126 0.39 3.07 -1.43
C THR A 126 0.97 3.00 -2.84
N SER A 127 2.22 3.42 -3.00
CA SER A 127 2.94 3.34 -4.26
C SER A 127 4.39 2.94 -4.03
N LYS A 128 4.94 2.19 -4.97
CA LYS A 128 6.35 1.78 -4.91
C LYS A 128 7.00 1.78 -6.28
N THR A 129 8.24 2.25 -6.31
CA THR A 129 9.09 2.20 -7.50
C THR A 129 10.04 1.01 -7.43
N TYR A 130 10.02 0.19 -8.47
CA TYR A 130 10.96 -0.90 -8.71
C TYR A 130 11.84 -0.58 -9.91
N THR A 131 13.08 -1.05 -9.88
CA THR A 131 13.97 -0.94 -11.04
C THR A 131 13.98 -2.28 -11.79
N LEU A 132 13.56 -2.26 -13.05
CA LEU A 132 13.63 -3.39 -13.97
C LEU A 132 14.77 -3.16 -14.96
N ILE A 133 15.68 -4.12 -15.06
CA ILE A 133 16.80 -4.08 -16.00
C ILE A 133 16.60 -5.21 -17.02
N ILE A 134 16.59 -4.84 -18.30
CA ILE A 134 16.53 -5.77 -19.44
C ILE A 134 17.83 -5.64 -20.25
N GLU A 135 18.54 -6.76 -20.40
CA GLU A 135 19.82 -6.86 -21.13
C GLU A 135 19.76 -7.73 -22.39
#